data_AF-A0A9Q0UW34-F1
#
_entry.id   AF-A0A9Q0UW34-F1
#
_cell.length_a   1.000
_cell.length_b   1.000
_cell.length_c   1.000
_cell.angle_alpha   90.00
_cell.angle_beta   90.00
_cell.angle_gamma   90.00
#
_symmetry.space_group_name_H-M   'P 1'
#
loop_
_entity.id
_entity.type
_entity.pdbx_description
1 polymer ?
#
loop_
_entity_poly.entity_id
_entity_poly.type
_entity_poly.pdbx_seq_one_letter_code
_entity_poly.pdbx_strand_id
1 'polypeptide(L)'
;MVCAPLMARSVEQMVIDMHSAKAQGADVVEVRLDYINKFQPGQDLETIIRNKPLPVIIVYRSKRKFDRVIEEKEKALNGTRLP
;
A
#
# COMPACT_ATOMS: atom_id res chain seq x y z
N MET A 1 -14.93 -12.36 10.29
CA MET A 1 -13.59 -11.91 9.84
C MET A 1 -13.71 -10.51 9.30
N VAL A 2 -13.12 -9.53 9.98
CA VAL A 2 -13.06 -8.12 9.62
C VAL A 2 -11.64 -7.78 9.18
N CYS A 3 -11.49 -7.27 7.95
CA CYS A 3 -10.23 -6.77 7.41
C CYS A 3 -10.22 -5.23 7.44
N ALA A 4 -9.26 -4.63 8.13
CA ALA A 4 -9.11 -3.17 8.19
C ALA A 4 -8.01 -2.69 7.22
N PRO A 5 -8.32 -1.81 6.25
CA PRO A 5 -7.31 -1.25 5.36
C PRO A 5 -6.52 -0.14 6.03
N LEU A 6 -5.19 -0.19 5.93
CA LEU A 6 -4.26 0.78 6.50
C LEU A 6 -3.50 1.52 5.39
N MET A 7 -3.48 2.85 5.49
CA MET A 7 -3.00 3.78 4.47
C MET A 7 -2.01 4.82 5.04
N ALA A 8 -1.32 4.47 6.13
CA ALA A 8 -0.33 5.32 6.76
C ALA A 8 0.81 5.72 5.81
N ARG A 9 1.37 6.91 6.04
CA ARG A 9 2.44 7.48 5.21
C ARG A 9 3.86 7.11 5.65
N SER A 10 4.01 6.50 6.82
CA SER A 10 5.28 5.99 7.36
C SER A 10 5.09 4.59 7.94
N VAL A 11 6.19 3.87 8.11
CA VAL A 11 6.19 2.52 8.68
C VAL A 11 5.80 2.53 10.15
N GLU A 12 6.30 3.51 10.91
CA GLU A 12 6.01 3.67 12.33
C GLU A 12 4.51 3.87 12.56
N GLN A 13 3.89 4.77 11.78
CA GLN A 13 2.45 4.99 11.86
C GLN A 13 1.66 3.77 11.40
N MET A 14 2.16 3.03 10.39
CA MET A 14 1.52 1.77 9.97
C MET A 14 1.47 0.76 11.13
N VAL A 15 2.54 0.64 11.92
CA VAL A 15 2.58 -0.24 13.09
C VAL A 15 1.63 0.22 14.19
N ILE A 16 1.56 1.53 14.46
CA ILE A 16 0.59 2.11 15.41
C ILE A 16 -0.85 1.79 14.97
N ASP A 17 -1.15 2.00 13.69
CA ASP A 17 -2.47 1.77 13.13
C ASP A 17 -2.87 0.28 13.19
N MET A 18 -1.92 -0.64 13.03
CA MET A 18 -2.18 -2.08 13.23
C MET A 18 -2.61 -2.40 14.68
N HIS A 19 -1.96 -1.79 15.67
CA HIS A 19 -2.33 -1.97 17.08
C HIS A 19 -3.71 -1.38 17.37
N SER A 20 -3.98 -0.19 16.82
CA SER A 20 -5.29 0.44 16.92
C SER A 20 -6.39 -0.41 16.28
N ALA A 21 -6.16 -0.95 15.08
CA ALA A 21 -7.11 -1.81 14.39
C ALA A 21 -7.41 -3.08 15.19
N LYS A 22 -6.39 -3.71 15.79
CA LYS A 22 -6.58 -4.85 16.70
C LYS A 22 -7.42 -4.48 17.91
N ALA A 23 -7.13 -3.35 18.57
CA ALA A 23 -7.89 -2.87 19.72
C ALA A 23 -9.36 -2.57 19.38
N GLN A 24 -9.64 -2.20 18.13
CA GLN A 24 -10.98 -1.99 17.60
C GLN A 24 -11.68 -3.28 17.12
N GLY A 25 -11.01 -4.45 17.22
CA GLY A 25 -11.61 -5.75 16.90
C GLY A 25 -11.38 -6.24 15.46
N ALA A 26 -10.39 -5.70 14.73
CA ALA A 26 -10.02 -6.26 13.43
C ALA A 26 -9.37 -7.65 13.58
N ASP A 27 -9.74 -8.58 12.69
CA ASP A 27 -9.16 -9.93 12.64
C ASP A 27 -7.88 -9.96 11.78
N VAL A 28 -7.81 -9.09 10.78
CA VAL A 28 -6.70 -8.96 9.83
C VAL A 28 -6.58 -7.50 9.36
N VAL A 29 -5.39 -7.07 8.96
CA VAL A 29 -5.16 -5.76 8.34
C VAL A 29 -4.65 -5.90 6.91
N GLU A 30 -5.11 -5.02 6.04
CA GLU A 30 -4.54 -4.81 4.71
C GLU A 30 -3.57 -3.64 4.75
N VAL A 31 -2.27 -3.89 4.60
CA VAL A 31 -1.23 -2.86 4.59
C VAL A 31 -0.96 -2.42 3.15
N ARG A 32 -1.27 -1.15 2.85
CA ARG A 32 -1.06 -0.54 1.54
C ARG A 32 0.31 0.10 1.43
N LEU A 33 1.26 -0.65 0.89
CA LEU A 33 2.65 -0.20 0.70
C LEU A 33 2.75 1.01 -0.24
N ASP A 34 1.81 1.15 -1.17
CA ASP A 34 1.77 2.30 -2.09
C ASP A 34 1.45 3.64 -1.41
N TYR A 35 1.07 3.64 -0.13
CA TYR A 35 0.85 4.86 0.65
C TYR A 35 2.08 5.30 1.46
N ILE A 36 3.05 4.41 1.69
CA ILE A 36 4.26 4.69 2.47
C ILE A 36 5.23 5.51 1.64
N ASN A 37 5.65 6.65 2.15
CA ASN A 37 6.59 7.54 1.49
C ASN A 37 8.00 6.96 1.54
N LYS A 38 8.72 6.96 0.40
CA LYS A 38 10.10 6.46 0.29
C LYS A 38 10.30 5.04 0.85
N PHE A 39 9.33 4.17 0.63
CA PHE A 39 9.35 2.79 1.10
C PHE A 39 10.62 2.04 0.63
N GLN A 40 11.34 1.45 1.58
CA GLN A 40 12.53 0.62 1.39
C GLN A 40 12.18 -0.85 1.60
N PRO A 41 11.98 -1.65 0.52
CA PRO A 41 11.35 -2.96 0.64
C PRO A 41 12.01 -3.95 1.61
N GLY A 42 13.34 -3.93 1.76
CA GLY A 42 14.02 -4.82 2.69
C GLY A 42 13.74 -4.45 4.15
N GLN A 43 14.13 -3.24 4.53
CA GLN A 43 14.08 -2.77 5.92
C GLN A 43 12.64 -2.54 6.41
N ASP A 44 11.80 -1.93 5.59
CA ASP A 44 10.46 -1.51 6.01
C ASP A 44 9.51 -2.70 6.10
N LEU A 45 9.62 -3.65 5.15
CA LEU A 45 8.82 -4.87 5.18
C LEU A 45 9.18 -5.73 6.38
N GLU A 46 10.47 -5.84 6.71
CA GLU A 46 10.93 -6.53 7.90
C GLU A 46 10.38 -5.89 9.17
N THR A 47 10.40 -4.56 9.26
CA THR A 47 9.80 -3.82 10.38
C THR A 47 8.30 -4.11 10.52
N ILE A 48 7.54 -4.07 9.42
CA ILE A 48 6.09 -4.34 9.41
C ILE A 48 5.80 -5.77 9.85
N ILE A 49 6.52 -6.76 9.30
CA ILE A 49 6.28 -8.18 9.58
C ILE A 49 6.65 -8.53 11.03
N ARG A 50 7.77 -8.01 11.54
CA ARG A 50 8.24 -8.29 12.90
C ARG A 50 7.35 -7.67 13.98
N ASN A 51 6.69 -6.54 13.69
CA ASN A 51 5.90 -5.79 14.68
C ASN A 51 4.38 -5.93 14.50
N LYS A 52 3.90 -6.85 13.65
CA LYS A 52 2.46 -7.03 13.43
C LYS A 52 1.76 -7.65 14.66
N PRO A 53 0.72 -7.02 15.22
CA PRO A 53 -0.02 -7.57 16.36
C PRO A 53 -1.15 -8.54 15.95
N LEU A 54 -1.44 -8.63 14.65
CA LEU A 54 -2.46 -9.48 14.04
C LEU A 54 -2.00 -9.93 12.62
N PRO A 55 -2.68 -10.87 11.95
CA PRO A 55 -2.40 -11.23 10.56
C PRO A 55 -2.42 -10.01 9.62
N VAL A 56 -1.53 -10.01 8.62
CA VAL A 56 -1.36 -8.90 7.68
C VAL A 56 -1.45 -9.41 6.25
N ILE A 57 -2.25 -8.74 5.42
CA ILE A 57 -2.27 -8.86 3.97
C ILE A 57 -1.49 -7.68 3.42
N ILE A 58 -0.46 -7.95 2.61
CA ILE A 58 0.39 -6.90 2.04
C ILE A 58 -0.02 -6.65 0.60
N VAL A 59 -0.35 -5.39 0.31
CA VAL A 59 -0.81 -4.95 -1.01
C VAL A 59 0.08 -3.82 -1.49
N TYR A 60 0.61 -3.96 -2.72
CA TYR A 60 1.32 -2.90 -3.42
C TYR A 60 0.59 -2.56 -4.71
N ARG A 61 -0.14 -1.43 -4.71
CA ARG A 61 -0.81 -0.95 -5.93
C ARG A 61 0.10 0.03 -6.67
N SER A 62 0.72 -0.45 -7.75
CA SER A 62 1.57 0.40 -8.58
C SER A 62 0.76 1.49 -9.29
N LYS A 63 0.90 2.74 -8.84
CA LYS A 63 0.34 3.91 -9.56
C LYS A 63 1.00 4.09 -10.93
N ARG A 64 2.33 3.97 -10.99
CA ARG A 64 3.13 4.22 -12.20
C ARG A 64 2.73 3.39 -13.40
N LYS A 65 2.34 2.12 -13.19
CA LYS A 65 1.93 1.25 -14.30
C LYS A 65 0.51 1.57 -14.79
N PHE A 66 -0.36 2.04 -13.90
CA PHE A 66 -1.71 2.46 -14.24
C PHE A 66 -1.71 3.79 -14.99
N ASP A 67 -0.98 4.79 -14.48
CA ASP A 67 -0.91 6.12 -15.11
C ASP A 67 -0.31 6.06 -16.51
N ARG A 68 0.75 5.26 -16.73
CA ARG A 68 1.31 5.02 -18.07
C ARG A 68 0.31 4.39 -19.03
N VAL A 69 -0.47 3.41 -18.58
CA VAL A 69 -1.48 2.75 -19.43
C VAL A 69 -2.61 3.72 -19.76
N ILE A 70 -3.05 4.55 -18.81
CA ILE A 70 -4.05 5.59 -19.06
C ILE A 70 -3.51 6.63 -20.06
N GLU A 71 -2.28 7.10 -19.86
CA GLU A 71 -1.63 8.06 -20.76
C GLU A 71 -1.43 7.47 -22.18
N GLU A 72 -1.01 6.21 -22.30
CA GLU A 72 -0.90 5.51 -23.58
C GLU A 72 -2.25 5.37 -24.28
N LYS A 73 -3.31 5.04 -23.53
CA LYS A 73 -4.68 4.91 -24.05
C LYS A 73 -5.23 6.27 -24.51
N GLU A 74 -5.00 7.34 -23.75
CA GLU A 74 -5.38 8.69 -24.13
C GLU A 74 -4.61 9.17 -25.36
N LYS A 75 -3.31 8.92 -25.46
CA LYS A 75 -2.51 9.23 -26.66
C LYS A 75 -2.97 8.45 -27.89
N ALA A 76 -3.28 7.16 -27.73
CA ALA A 76 -3.82 6.33 -28.81
C ALA A 76 -5.20 6.81 -29.29
N LEU A 77 -6.05 7.25 -28.36
CA LEU A 77 -7.35 7.85 -28.68
C LEU A 77 -7.21 9.22 -29.37
N ASN A 78 -6.23 10.02 -28.91
CA ASN A 78 -5.97 11.37 -29.40
C ASN A 78 -5.02 11.43 -30.62
N GLY A 79 -4.63 10.28 -31.18
CA GLY A 79 -3.86 10.18 -32.43
C GLY A 79 -2.44 10.76 -32.36
N THR A 80 -1.87 11.00 -31.18
CA THR A 80 -0.54 11.62 -31.03
C THR A 80 0.53 10.54 -30.94
N ARG A 81 1.40 10.43 -31.95
CA ARG A 81 2.56 9.51 -31.94
C ARG A 81 3.59 9.98 -30.89
N LEU A 82 4.09 9.05 -30.08
CA LEU A 82 5.29 9.26 -29.25
C LEU A 82 6.50 9.52 -30.19
N PRO A 83 7.40 10.47 -29.85
CA PRO A 83 8.66 10.65 -30.57
C PRO A 83 9.56 9.41 -30.45
#